data_AF-A0A959GVY9-F1
#
_entry.id   AF-A0A959GVY9-F1
#
_cell.length_a   1.000
_cell.length_b   1.000
_cell.length_c   1.000
_cell.angle_alpha   90.00
_cell.angle_beta   90.00
_cell.angle_gamma   90.00
#
_symmetry.space_group_name_H-M   'P 1'
#
loop_
_entity.id
_entity.type
_entity.pdbx_description
1 polymer ?
#
loop_
_entity_poly.entity_id
_entity_poly.type
_entity_poly.pdbx_seq_one_letter_code
_entity_poly.pdbx_strand_id
1 'polypeptide(L)'
;MKKIGLGVVLIVLALKLQAAYILLPMDPESQKDHLKAYGITYWVLEQGSEAWWLLNYRGGSFAFPHNREFERECLTRGVSYEIIPDAQFNKIITDISNPEVNMDAMKLEKAPKIAVYTPEVNAKGEKIQPWDDAVT
;
A
#
# COMPACT_ATOMS: atom_id res chain seq x y z
N MET A 1 45.23 -16.49 11.93
CA MET A 1 44.82 -16.33 10.51
C MET A 1 43.42 -16.87 10.21
N LYS A 2 43.08 -18.13 10.53
CA LYS A 2 41.73 -18.71 10.26
C LYS A 2 40.55 -17.92 10.89
N LYS A 3 40.72 -17.39 12.11
CA LYS A 3 39.69 -16.59 12.80
C LYS A 3 39.44 -15.21 12.17
N ILE A 4 40.46 -14.61 11.56
CA ILE A 4 40.34 -13.32 10.86
C ILE A 4 39.59 -13.52 9.54
N GLY A 5 39.90 -14.59 8.80
CA GLY A 5 39.16 -14.95 7.58
C GLY A 5 37.67 -15.21 7.83
N LEU A 6 37.33 -15.89 8.93
CA LEU A 6 35.93 -16.13 9.31
C LEU A 6 35.18 -14.83 9.64
N GLY A 7 35.84 -13.89 10.32
CA GLY A 7 35.27 -12.57 10.62
C GLY A 7 34.98 -11.75 9.36
N VAL A 8 35.91 -11.75 8.39
CA VAL A 8 35.72 -11.05 7.10
C VAL A 8 34.56 -11.65 6.30
N VAL A 9 34.42 -12.98 6.28
CA VAL A 9 33.31 -13.67 5.59
C VAL A 9 31.95 -13.33 6.22
N LEU A 10 31.86 -13.29 7.56
CA LEU A 10 30.65 -12.89 8.27
C LEU A 10 30.26 -11.43 7.99
N ILE A 11 31.24 -10.52 7.89
CA ILE A 11 31.00 -9.11 7.56
C ILE A 11 30.48 -8.95 6.13
N VAL A 12 31.04 -9.68 5.16
CA VAL A 12 30.58 -9.61 3.75
C VAL A 12 29.18 -10.19 3.58
N LEU A 13 28.80 -11.21 4.34
CA LEU A 13 27.45 -11.79 4.34
C LEU A 13 26.39 -10.87 4.96
N ALA A 14 26.76 -10.03 5.93
CA ALA A 14 25.85 -9.09 6.58
C ALA A 14 25.44 -7.91 5.68
N LEU A 15 26.18 -7.61 4.61
CA LEU A 15 25.94 -6.45 3.73
C LEU A 15 24.85 -6.67 2.66
N LYS A 16 24.05 -7.74 2.76
CA LYS A 16 23.17 -8.21 1.68
C LYS A 16 21.66 -8.08 1.96
N LEU A 17 21.25 -7.35 2.98
CA LEU A 17 19.85 -7.03 3.21
C LEU A 17 19.54 -5.66 2.60
N GLN A 18 19.00 -5.65 1.37
CA GLN A 18 18.38 -4.47 0.80
C GLN A 18 16.88 -4.53 1.09
N ALA A 19 16.39 -3.54 1.81
CA ALA A 19 14.97 -3.29 1.90
C ALA A 19 14.47 -2.69 0.57
N ALA A 20 13.23 -3.01 0.25
CA ALA A 20 12.53 -2.56 -0.94
C ALA A 20 11.07 -2.32 -0.58
N TYR A 21 10.40 -1.54 -1.40
CA TYR A 21 8.98 -1.25 -1.30
C TYR A 21 8.27 -1.75 -2.55
N ILE A 22 7.02 -2.14 -2.37
CA ILE A 22 6.07 -2.29 -3.47
C ILE A 22 5.34 -0.96 -3.59
N LEU A 23 5.41 -0.34 -4.77
CA LEU A 23 4.64 0.85 -5.13
C LEU A 23 3.46 0.42 -6.02
N LEU A 24 2.25 0.75 -5.61
CA LEU A 24 1.04 0.64 -6.41
C LEU A 24 0.78 2.02 -7.05
N PRO A 25 1.14 2.22 -8.34
CA PRO A 25 0.77 3.45 -9.01
C PRO A 25 -0.75 3.53 -9.13
N MET A 26 -1.29 4.75 -9.06
CA MET A 26 -2.73 5.01 -9.11
C MET A 26 -3.09 6.01 -10.23
N ASP A 27 -2.12 6.32 -11.10
CA ASP A 27 -2.38 7.09 -12.31
C ASP A 27 -3.11 6.23 -13.37
N PRO A 28 -3.98 6.83 -14.21
CA PRO A 28 -4.84 6.10 -15.14
C PRO A 28 -4.11 5.24 -16.17
N GLU A 29 -2.86 5.59 -16.49
CA GLU A 29 -2.07 4.90 -17.52
C GLU A 29 -1.35 3.68 -16.96
N SER A 30 -0.95 3.71 -15.68
CA SER A 30 -0.16 2.65 -15.06
C SER A 30 -0.99 1.56 -14.39
N GLN A 31 -2.14 1.91 -13.77
CA GLN A 31 -2.88 0.97 -12.92
C GLN A 31 -3.97 0.20 -13.67
N LYS A 32 -3.86 -1.13 -13.66
CA LYS A 32 -4.86 -2.03 -14.27
C LYS A 32 -6.18 -2.06 -13.51
N ASP A 33 -6.15 -2.01 -12.17
CA ASP A 33 -7.35 -2.11 -11.34
C ASP A 33 -7.19 -1.34 -10.03
N HIS A 34 -7.74 -0.13 -10.00
CA HIS A 34 -7.61 0.80 -8.87
C HIS A 34 -8.33 0.29 -7.63
N LEU A 35 -9.54 -0.25 -7.79
CA LEU A 35 -10.34 -0.78 -6.67
C LEU A 35 -9.65 -1.96 -6.00
N LYS A 36 -9.07 -2.87 -6.80
CA LYS A 36 -8.27 -3.95 -6.24
C LYS A 36 -6.98 -3.47 -5.61
N ALA A 37 -6.33 -2.42 -6.12
CA ALA A 37 -5.16 -1.82 -5.48
C ALA A 37 -5.48 -1.30 -4.07
N TYR A 38 -6.61 -0.61 -3.88
CA TYR A 38 -7.11 -0.26 -2.54
C TYR A 38 -7.34 -1.51 -1.68
N GLY A 39 -7.96 -2.54 -2.24
CA GLY A 39 -8.19 -3.81 -1.54
C GLY A 39 -6.89 -4.49 -1.09
N ILE A 40 -5.82 -4.40 -1.88
CA ILE A 40 -4.49 -4.91 -1.50
C ILE A 40 -3.92 -4.07 -0.36
N THR A 41 -3.92 -2.75 -0.47
CA THR A 41 -3.42 -1.87 0.61
C THR A 41 -4.17 -2.14 1.92
N TYR A 42 -5.49 -2.28 1.86
CA TYR A 42 -6.31 -2.64 3.01
C TYR A 42 -5.90 -4.00 3.60
N TRP A 43 -5.75 -5.02 2.75
CA TRP A 43 -5.36 -6.36 3.18
C TRP A 43 -3.95 -6.40 3.78
N VAL A 44 -3.00 -5.62 3.24
CA VAL A 44 -1.64 -5.44 3.81
C VAL A 44 -1.72 -4.90 5.25
N LEU A 45 -2.58 -3.90 5.47
CA LEU A 45 -2.83 -3.36 6.81
C LEU A 45 -3.49 -4.38 7.76
N GLU A 46 -4.35 -5.27 7.25
CA GLU A 46 -4.91 -6.38 8.03
C GLU A 46 -3.87 -7.43 8.42
N GLN A 47 -2.82 -7.64 7.60
CA GLN A 47 -1.68 -8.48 7.97
C GLN A 47 -0.76 -7.83 9.02
N GLY A 48 -1.12 -6.65 9.54
CA GLY A 48 -0.35 -5.91 10.54
C GLY A 48 0.90 -5.24 9.98
N SER A 49 1.00 -5.12 8.65
CA SER A 49 2.05 -4.35 8.00
C SER A 49 1.59 -2.90 7.78
N GLU A 50 2.53 -1.98 7.71
CA GLU A 50 2.25 -0.56 7.43
C GLU A 50 2.22 -0.28 5.92
N ALA A 51 1.49 0.76 5.55
CA ALA A 51 1.48 1.30 4.19
C ALA A 51 1.60 2.82 4.22
N TRP A 52 1.87 3.40 3.06
CA TRP A 52 1.93 4.83 2.82
C TRP A 52 0.91 5.19 1.76
N TRP A 53 0.14 6.23 2.01
CA TRP A 53 -0.68 6.89 1.00
C TRP A 53 0.03 8.16 0.55
N LEU A 54 0.47 8.15 -0.71
CA LEU A 54 1.23 9.23 -1.34
C LEU A 54 0.25 10.13 -2.10
N LEU A 55 -0.37 11.06 -1.38
CA LEU A 55 -1.39 11.97 -1.87
C LEU A 55 -0.86 12.81 -3.04
N ASN A 56 -1.62 12.84 -4.13
CA ASN A 56 -1.30 13.51 -5.41
C ASN A 56 0.00 13.07 -6.10
N TYR A 57 0.78 12.15 -5.51
CA TYR A 57 1.89 11.50 -6.20
C TYR A 57 1.36 10.34 -7.05
N ARG A 58 1.55 10.42 -8.38
CA ARG A 58 1.09 9.41 -9.35
C ARG A 58 -0.35 8.92 -9.08
N GLY A 59 -1.29 9.87 -9.03
CA GLY A 59 -2.71 9.58 -8.82
C GLY A 59 -3.10 9.19 -7.39
N GLY A 60 -2.25 9.42 -6.38
CA GLY A 60 -2.54 9.02 -5.00
C GLY A 60 -2.02 7.61 -4.69
N SER A 61 -0.79 7.32 -5.09
CA SER A 61 -0.19 5.98 -5.02
C SER A 61 -0.12 5.42 -3.60
N PHE A 62 -0.05 4.09 -3.50
CA PHE A 62 0.24 3.40 -2.25
C PHE A 62 1.63 2.78 -2.28
N ALA A 63 2.31 2.76 -1.15
CA ALA A 63 3.56 2.03 -1.01
C ALA A 63 3.62 1.27 0.31
N PHE A 64 4.19 0.07 0.30
CA PHE A 64 4.38 -0.73 1.52
C PHE A 64 5.65 -1.59 1.40
N PRO A 65 6.24 -2.02 2.53
CA PRO A 65 7.44 -2.84 2.50
C PRO A 65 7.26 -4.08 1.63
N HIS A 66 8.27 -4.41 0.83
CA HIS A 66 8.23 -5.59 -0.02
C HIS A 66 8.16 -6.86 0.84
N ASN A 67 7.16 -7.68 0.55
CA ASN A 67 7.03 -9.04 1.04
C ASN A 67 6.58 -9.90 -0.15
N ARG A 68 7.15 -11.11 -0.27
CA ARG A 68 6.79 -12.09 -1.31
C ARG A 68 5.29 -12.43 -1.32
N GLU A 69 4.64 -12.40 -0.16
CA GLU A 69 3.20 -12.65 -0.05
C GLU A 69 2.40 -11.51 -0.68
N PHE A 70 2.80 -10.26 -0.40
CA PHE A 70 2.13 -9.08 -0.93
C PHE A 70 2.31 -8.96 -2.44
N GLU A 71 3.52 -9.26 -2.93
CA GLU A 71 3.81 -9.32 -4.37
C GLU A 71 2.93 -10.37 -5.06
N ARG A 72 2.83 -11.56 -4.49
CA ARG A 72 1.98 -12.63 -5.03
C ARG A 72 0.51 -12.22 -5.07
N GLU A 73 0.04 -11.51 -4.05
CA GLU A 73 -1.35 -11.03 -4.01
C GLU A 73 -1.61 -9.97 -5.10
N CYS A 74 -0.66 -9.07 -5.36
CA CYS A 74 -0.71 -8.13 -6.47
C CYS A 74 -0.84 -8.85 -7.82
N LEU A 75 0.01 -9.87 -8.06
CA LEU A 75 -0.05 -10.69 -9.27
C LEU A 75 -1.39 -11.43 -9.39
N THR A 76 -1.83 -12.09 -8.32
CA THR A 76 -3.05 -12.90 -8.30
C THR A 76 -4.30 -12.07 -8.57
N ARG A 77 -4.35 -10.84 -8.04
CA ARG A 77 -5.48 -9.92 -8.24
C ARG A 77 -5.37 -9.08 -9.52
N GLY A 78 -4.27 -9.17 -10.25
CA GLY A 78 -4.04 -8.46 -11.50
C GLY A 78 -3.80 -6.96 -11.33
N VAL A 79 -3.25 -6.55 -10.18
CA VAL A 79 -2.92 -5.14 -9.87
C VAL A 79 -1.52 -4.81 -10.39
N SER A 80 -1.36 -3.63 -11.00
CA SER A 80 -0.05 -3.13 -11.39
C SER A 80 0.75 -2.71 -10.17
N TYR A 81 2.02 -3.11 -10.10
CA TYR A 81 2.93 -2.74 -9.02
C TYR A 81 4.37 -2.61 -9.53
N GLU A 82 5.19 -1.88 -8.79
CA GLU A 82 6.62 -1.71 -9.02
C GLU A 82 7.38 -2.08 -7.75
N ILE A 83 8.48 -2.85 -7.86
CA ILE A 83 9.39 -3.08 -6.75
C ILE A 83 10.49 -2.03 -6.83
N ILE A 84 10.51 -1.12 -5.85
CA ILE A 84 11.47 -0.01 -5.81
C ILE A 84 12.44 -0.18 -4.63
N PRO A 85 13.73 0.12 -4.79
CA PRO A 85 14.66 0.12 -3.67
C PRO A 85 14.33 1.22 -2.66
N ASP A 86 14.73 1.03 -1.40
CA ASP A 86 14.58 2.05 -0.33
C ASP A 86 15.12 3.43 -0.73
N ALA A 87 16.23 3.49 -1.45
CA ALA A 87 16.80 4.76 -1.92
C ALA A 87 15.83 5.52 -2.84
N GLN A 88 15.12 4.80 -3.70
CA GLN A 88 14.12 5.39 -4.60
C GLN A 88 12.86 5.80 -3.82
N PHE A 89 12.41 4.98 -2.87
CA PHE A 89 11.29 5.33 -2.01
C PHE A 89 11.58 6.60 -1.19
N ASN A 90 12.75 6.67 -0.56
CA ASN A 90 13.17 7.86 0.20
C ASN A 90 13.28 9.10 -0.69
N LYS A 91 13.70 8.94 -1.95
CA LYS A 91 13.67 10.04 -2.92
C LYS A 91 12.24 10.51 -3.18
N ILE A 92 11.28 9.60 -3.37
CA ILE A 92 9.86 9.95 -3.55
C ILE A 92 9.33 10.73 -2.34
N ILE A 93 9.61 10.26 -1.12
CA ILE A 93 9.21 10.96 0.11
C ILE A 93 9.84 12.36 0.18
N THR A 94 11.12 12.48 -0.19
CA THR A 94 11.82 13.78 -0.24
C THR A 94 11.17 14.71 -1.27
N ASP A 95 10.85 14.21 -2.46
CA ASP A 95 10.21 15.00 -3.52
C ASP A 95 8.81 15.48 -3.09
N ILE A 96 8.04 14.62 -2.42
CA ILE A 96 6.71 14.95 -1.86
C ILE A 96 6.80 16.01 -0.76
N SER A 97 7.86 15.98 0.06
CA SER A 97 8.04 16.92 1.17
C SER A 97 8.35 18.37 0.76
N ASN A 98 8.56 18.63 -0.55
CA ASN A 98 8.81 19.97 -1.04
C ASN A 98 7.56 20.86 -0.85
N PRO A 99 7.64 21.98 -0.10
CA PRO A 99 6.50 22.87 0.13
C PRO A 99 5.91 23.51 -1.13
N GLU A 100 6.66 23.52 -2.24
CA GLU A 100 6.21 24.08 -3.52
C GLU A 100 5.34 23.11 -4.34
N VAL A 101 5.27 21.83 -3.97
CA VAL A 101 4.42 20.85 -4.65
C VAL A 101 3.16 20.54 -3.84
N ASN A 102 2.04 20.38 -4.52
CA ASN A 102 0.76 20.00 -3.89
C ASN A 102 0.68 18.48 -3.68
N MET A 103 1.57 17.93 -2.87
CA MET A 103 1.64 16.49 -2.53
C MET A 103 1.79 16.31 -1.02
N ASP A 104 1.43 15.13 -0.51
CA ASP A 104 1.63 14.78 0.90
C ASP A 104 1.81 13.26 1.05
N ALA A 105 2.42 12.81 2.15
CA ALA A 105 2.69 11.40 2.43
C ALA A 105 2.13 11.03 3.82
N MET A 106 1.04 10.27 3.83
CA MET A 106 0.39 9.82 5.06
C MET A 106 0.72 8.35 5.34
N LYS A 107 1.26 8.08 6.53
CA LYS A 107 1.51 6.71 6.98
C LYS A 107 0.21 6.08 7.52
N LEU A 108 -0.06 4.85 7.10
CA LEU A 108 -1.18 4.03 7.48
C LEU A 108 -0.67 2.84 8.31
N GLU A 109 -1.08 2.78 9.57
CA GLU A 109 -0.58 1.76 10.51
C GLU A 109 -1.61 0.66 10.82
N LYS A 110 -2.89 0.89 10.50
CA LYS A 110 -3.97 -0.04 10.81
C LYS A 110 -5.08 0.03 9.78
N ALA A 111 -5.66 -1.13 9.48
CA ALA A 111 -6.83 -1.23 8.62
C ALA A 111 -8.00 -0.43 9.24
N PRO A 112 -8.64 0.47 8.47
CA PRO A 112 -9.78 1.23 8.95
C PRO A 112 -10.96 0.30 9.24
N LYS A 113 -11.75 0.60 10.28
CA LYS A 113 -13.01 -0.10 10.52
C LYS A 113 -14.04 0.38 9.49
N ILE A 114 -14.66 -0.55 8.79
CA ILE A 114 -15.77 -0.25 7.86
C ILE A 114 -17.06 -0.22 8.67
N ALA A 115 -17.69 0.95 8.76
CA ALA A 115 -19.05 1.07 9.29
C ALA A 115 -20.03 1.19 8.12
N VAL A 116 -21.02 0.31 8.08
CA VAL A 116 -22.15 0.42 7.14
C VAL A 116 -23.27 1.13 7.88
N TYR A 117 -23.64 2.32 7.40
CA TYR A 117 -24.82 3.02 7.89
C TYR A 117 -26.00 2.66 7.01
N THR A 118 -26.94 1.89 7.55
CA THR A 118 -28.24 1.66 6.91
C THR A 118 -29.26 2.52 7.65
N PRO A 119 -29.83 3.55 7.01
CA PRO A 119 -30.88 4.35 7.63
C PRO A 119 -32.11 3.48 7.93
N GLU A 120 -32.73 3.66 9.10
CA GLU A 120 -33.91 2.87 9.49
C GLU A 120 -35.13 3.19 8.63
N VAL A 121 -35.15 4.36 7.96
CA VAL A 121 -36.26 4.82 7.12
C VAL A 121 -35.77 5.43 5.81
N ASN A 122 -36.51 5.20 4.72
CA ASN A 122 -36.18 5.74 3.40
C ASN A 122 -36.67 7.20 3.27
N ALA A 123 -36.38 7.84 2.13
CA ALA A 123 -36.78 9.23 1.86
C ALA A 123 -38.32 9.47 1.89
N LYS A 124 -39.13 8.41 1.87
CA LYS A 124 -40.60 8.45 1.97
C LYS A 124 -41.13 8.16 3.38
N GLY A 125 -40.25 7.91 4.35
CA GLY A 125 -40.61 7.57 5.73
C GLY A 125 -40.99 6.10 5.94
N GLU A 126 -40.70 5.23 4.98
CA GLU A 126 -40.97 3.79 5.08
C GLU A 126 -39.77 3.12 5.77
N LYS A 127 -40.05 2.20 6.72
CA LYS A 127 -39.01 1.45 7.42
C LYS A 127 -38.27 0.55 6.43
N ILE A 128 -36.96 0.73 6.28
CA ILE A 128 -36.13 -0.06 5.38
C ILE A 128 -35.48 -1.19 6.16
N GLN A 129 -35.59 -2.40 5.63
CA GLN A 129 -34.82 -3.52 6.14
C GLN A 129 -33.44 -3.58 5.46
N PRO A 130 -32.39 -4.06 6.13
CA PRO A 130 -31.03 -4.10 5.56
C PRO A 130 -30.87 -4.87 4.24
N TRP A 131 -31.84 -5.72 3.89
CA TRP A 131 -31.87 -6.50 2.65
C TRP A 131 -32.80 -5.91 1.57
N ASP A 132 -33.53 -4.83 1.85
CA ASP A 132 -34.41 -4.16 0.86
C ASP A 132 -33.61 -3.38 -0.19
N ASP A 133 -32.33 -3.09 0.05
CA ASP A 133 -31.39 -2.48 -0.91
C ASP A 133 -30.64 -3.53 -1.76
N ALA A 134 -30.88 -4.82 -1.51
CA ALA A 134 -30.30 -5.91 -2.29
C ALA A 134 -31.25 -6.30 -3.44
N VAL A 135 -31.09 -5.59 -4.57
CA VAL A 135 -31.52 -5.98 -5.93
C VAL A 135 -33.00 -5.74 -6.29
N THR A 136 -33.19 -4.91 -7.33
CA THR A 136 -34.19 -5.11 -8.40
C THR A 136 -33.51 -4.97 -9.75
#